data_AF-A0A087SW60-F1
#
_entry.id   AF-A0A087SW60-F1
#
_cell.length_a   1.000
_cell.length_b   1.000
_cell.length_c   1.000
_cell.angle_alpha   90.00
_cell.angle_beta   90.00
_cell.angle_gamma   90.00
#
_symmetry.space_group_name_H-M   'P 1'
#
loop_
_entity.id
_entity.type
_entity.pdbx_description
1 polymer ?
#
loop_
_entity_poly.entity_id
_entity_poly.type
_entity_poly.pdbx_seq_one_letter_code
_entity_poly.pdbx_strand_id
1 'polypeptide(L)'
;MRINGERTLTENIADNGGLKGAYMAYMSWVKEHGNEKTLPGLNFTPNQLFWIRAANVWCEKINKQHLEWVIKNWKHPTKKFRMNGPMSNLPEFSSDFQCLPGMPMSRKTKCEVW
;
A
#
# COMPACT_ATOMS: atom_id res chain seq x y z
N MET A 1 -11.32 -14.83 10.72
CA MET A 1 -10.82 -15.33 9.42
C MET A 1 -9.37 -14.89 9.27
N ARG A 2 -8.46 -15.79 8.83
CA ARG A 2 -7.02 -15.52 8.67
C ARG A 2 -6.63 -15.74 7.21
N ILE A 3 -5.88 -14.81 6.62
CA ILE A 3 -5.34 -14.95 5.27
C ILE A 3 -4.18 -15.95 5.29
N ASN A 4 -4.14 -16.84 4.29
CA ASN A 4 -3.00 -17.73 4.07
C ASN A 4 -1.88 -16.96 3.35
N GLY A 5 -0.79 -16.68 4.08
CA GLY A 5 0.36 -15.93 3.58
C GLY A 5 1.21 -16.71 2.58
N GLU A 6 1.28 -18.03 2.68
CA GLU A 6 2.02 -18.88 1.73
C GLU A 6 1.33 -18.89 0.36
N ARG A 7 0.00 -19.01 0.34
CA ARG A 7 -0.77 -19.01 -0.91
C ARG A 7 -0.70 -17.66 -1.63
N THR A 8 -0.74 -16.57 -0.87
CA THR A 8 -0.75 -15.21 -1.42
C THR A 8 0.66 -14.63 -1.59
N LEU A 9 1.71 -15.42 -1.30
CA LEU A 9 3.09 -14.94 -1.18
C LEU A 9 3.58 -14.21 -2.43
N THR A 10 3.45 -14.81 -3.61
CA THR A 10 3.94 -14.23 -4.87
C THR A 10 3.28 -12.87 -5.15
N GLU A 11 1.98 -12.77 -4.92
CA GLU A 11 1.21 -11.54 -5.11
C GLU A 11 1.54 -10.49 -4.04
N ASN A 12 1.76 -10.90 -2.79
CA ASN A 12 2.25 -10.01 -1.74
C ASN A 12 3.63 -9.42 -2.12
N ILE A 13 4.54 -10.24 -2.64
CA ILE A 13 5.88 -9.81 -3.08
C ILE A 13 5.74 -8.81 -4.24
N ALA A 14 4.89 -9.12 -5.22
CA ALA A 14 4.63 -8.24 -6.36
C ALA A 14 4.03 -6.89 -5.92
N ASP A 15 3.06 -6.89 -5.01
CA ASP A 15 2.45 -5.66 -4.49
C ASP A 15 3.46 -4.80 -3.71
N ASN A 16 4.35 -5.41 -2.91
CA ASN A 16 5.41 -4.68 -2.20
C ASN A 16 6.42 -4.07 -3.16
N GLY A 17 6.97 -4.86 -4.08
CA GLY A 17 7.97 -4.42 -5.03
C GLY A 17 7.43 -3.39 -6.02
N GLY A 18 6.22 -3.61 -6.54
CA GLY A 18 5.56 -2.70 -7.48
C GLY A 18 5.26 -1.34 -6.86
N LEU A 19 4.75 -1.31 -5.62
CA LEU A 19 4.46 -0.06 -4.93
C LEU A 19 5.74 0.71 -4.57
N LYS A 20 6.79 0.02 -4.12
CA LYS A 20 8.12 0.61 -3.89
C LYS A 20 8.69 1.23 -5.16
N GLY A 21 8.73 0.45 -6.24
CA GLY A 21 9.27 0.90 -7.54
C GLY A 21 8.50 2.10 -8.09
N ALA A 22 7.17 2.09 -8.00
CA ALA A 22 6.33 3.20 -8.44
C ALA A 22 6.60 4.48 -7.63
N TYR A 23 6.77 4.39 -6.31
CA TYR A 23 7.09 5.55 -5.48
C TYR A 23 8.49 6.09 -5.75
N MET A 24 9.49 5.21 -5.92
CA MET A 24 10.85 5.63 -6.31
C MET A 24 10.88 6.32 -7.68
N ALA A 25 10.10 5.83 -8.65
CA ALA A 25 9.95 6.47 -9.94
C ALA A 25 9.31 7.87 -9.80
N TYR A 26 8.28 8.00 -8.96
CA TYR A 26 7.65 9.28 -8.67
C TYR A 26 8.63 10.28 -8.04
N MET A 27 9.38 9.86 -7.03
CA MET A 27 10.39 10.72 -6.38
C MET A 27 11.52 11.12 -7.34
N SER A 28 11.90 10.24 -8.27
CA SER A 28 12.86 10.57 -9.34
C SER A 28 12.31 11.65 -10.26
N TRP A 29 11.04 11.53 -10.66
CA TRP A 29 10.35 12.54 -11.46
C TRP A 29 10.29 13.89 -10.73
N VAL A 30 9.93 13.90 -9.44
CA VAL A 30 9.89 15.13 -8.61
C VAL A 30 11.27 15.77 -8.49
N LYS A 31 12.34 14.97 -8.38
CA LYS A 31 13.71 15.48 -8.34
C LYS A 31 14.10 16.22 -9.63
N GLU A 32 13.63 15.75 -10.78
CA GLU A 32 13.93 16.33 -12.09
C GLU A 32 13.03 17.52 -12.45
N HIS A 33 11.75 17.47 -12.07
CA HIS A 33 10.72 18.42 -12.51
C HIS A 33 10.25 19.38 -11.42
N GLY A 34 10.66 19.16 -10.18
CA GLY A 34 10.18 19.89 -9.01
C GLY A 34 8.87 19.33 -8.44
N ASN A 35 8.44 19.91 -7.31
CA ASN A 35 7.20 19.50 -6.66
C ASN A 35 5.97 19.95 -7.44
N GLU A 36 4.98 19.07 -7.53
CA GLU A 36 3.66 19.42 -8.06
C GLU A 36 2.88 20.33 -7.10
N LYS A 37 1.89 21.02 -7.64
CA LYS A 37 0.93 21.78 -6.83
C LYS A 37 0.01 20.83 -6.07
N THR A 38 -0.43 21.25 -4.89
CA THR A 38 -1.47 20.54 -4.14
C THR A 38 -2.82 20.62 -4.86
N LEU A 39 -3.69 19.64 -4.61
CA LEU A 39 -5.04 19.62 -5.18
C LEU A 39 -5.97 20.56 -4.40
N PRO A 40 -6.79 21.37 -5.09
CA PRO A 40 -7.77 22.23 -4.41
C PRO A 40 -8.80 21.38 -3.66
N GLY A 41 -9.16 21.81 -2.44
CA GLY A 41 -10.14 21.11 -1.60
C GLY A 41 -9.61 19.88 -0.85
N LEU A 42 -8.32 19.54 -1.00
CA LEU A 42 -7.67 18.45 -0.27
C LEU A 42 -6.45 18.97 0.48
N ASN A 43 -6.38 18.71 1.79
CA ASN A 43 -5.24 19.08 2.62
C ASN A 43 -4.20 17.95 2.68
N PHE A 44 -3.70 17.55 1.51
CA PHE A 44 -2.68 16.51 1.37
C PHE A 44 -1.55 16.98 0.44
N THR A 45 -0.32 16.59 0.76
CA THR A 45 0.84 16.82 -0.10
C THR A 45 0.76 15.91 -1.34
N PRO A 46 1.47 16.23 -2.44
CA PRO A 46 1.55 15.33 -3.60
C PRO A 46 2.02 13.91 -3.23
N ASN A 47 3.00 13.78 -2.33
CA ASN A 47 3.45 12.49 -1.82
C ASN A 47 2.35 11.72 -1.06
N GLN A 48 1.58 12.40 -0.20
CA GLN A 48 0.44 11.76 0.47
C GLN A 48 -0.64 11.34 -0.55
N LEU A 49 -0.86 12.16 -1.58
CA LEU A 49 -1.81 11.87 -2.65
C LEU A 49 -1.40 10.66 -3.50
N PHE A 50 -0.11 10.40 -3.71
CA PHE A 50 0.37 9.16 -4.33
C PHE A 50 -0.19 7.93 -3.61
N TRP A 51 -0.03 7.88 -2.28
CA TRP A 51 -0.50 6.76 -1.46
C TRP A 51 -2.02 6.66 -1.44
N ILE A 52 -2.72 7.79 -1.31
CA ILE A 52 -4.20 7.83 -1.36
C ILE A 52 -4.70 7.33 -2.70
N ARG A 53 -4.07 7.74 -3.81
CA ARG A 53 -4.43 7.30 -5.17
C ARG A 53 -4.23 5.80 -5.32
N ALA A 54 -3.10 5.28 -4.85
CA ALA A 54 -2.80 3.86 -4.86
C ALA A 54 -3.84 3.07 -4.04
N ALA A 55 -4.21 3.54 -2.85
CA ALA A 55 -5.22 2.91 -2.01
C ALA A 55 -6.61 2.90 -2.68
N ASN A 56 -6.99 4.02 -3.31
CA ASN A 56 -8.29 4.18 -3.95
C ASN A 56 -8.53 3.22 -5.13
N VAL A 57 -7.48 2.72 -5.79
CA VAL A 57 -7.61 1.67 -6.83
C VAL A 57 -8.26 0.40 -6.27
N TRP A 58 -8.03 0.12 -4.98
CA TRP A 58 -8.40 -1.14 -4.33
C TRP A 58 -9.59 -0.99 -3.37
N CYS A 59 -10.27 0.15 -3.37
CA CYS A 59 -11.47 0.35 -2.58
C CYS A 59 -12.57 -0.63 -3.01
N GLU A 60 -13.12 -1.36 -2.04
CA GLU A 60 -14.18 -2.34 -2.27
C GLU A 60 -15.05 -2.55 -1.03
N LYS A 61 -16.32 -2.84 -1.27
CA LYS A 61 -17.24 -3.41 -0.28
C LYS A 61 -17.55 -4.85 -0.67
N ILE A 62 -17.22 -5.78 0.22
CA ILE A 62 -17.36 -7.23 0.00
C ILE A 62 -18.29 -7.81 1.08
N ASN A 63 -19.23 -8.67 0.69
CA ASN A 63 -20.08 -9.36 1.66
C ASN A 63 -19.33 -10.51 2.35
N LYS A 64 -19.82 -10.95 3.51
CA LYS A 64 -19.15 -11.96 4.34
C LYS A 64 -18.93 -13.29 3.62
N GLN A 65 -19.94 -13.79 2.90
CA GLN A 65 -19.85 -15.07 2.19
C GLN A 65 -18.79 -15.04 1.07
N HIS A 66 -18.76 -13.94 0.30
CA HIS A 66 -17.75 -13.76 -0.74
C HIS A 66 -16.36 -13.57 -0.14
N LEU A 67 -16.23 -12.86 0.99
CA LEU A 67 -14.96 -12.71 1.69
C LEU A 67 -14.41 -14.06 2.18
N GLU A 68 -15.26 -14.91 2.74
CA GLU A 68 -14.88 -16.27 3.17
C GLU A 68 -14.39 -17.11 1.98
N TRP A 69 -15.11 -17.05 0.85
CA TRP A 69 -14.72 -17.74 -0.37
C TRP A 69 -13.38 -17.23 -0.90
N VAL A 70 -13.18 -15.91 -0.95
CA VAL A 70 -11.93 -15.28 -1.40
C VAL A 70 -10.75 -15.74 -0.54
N ILE A 71 -10.88 -15.67 0.78
CA ILE A 71 -9.83 -16.08 1.71
C ILE A 71 -9.48 -17.58 1.52
N LYS A 72 -10.49 -18.42 1.25
CA LYS A 72 -10.31 -19.87 1.12
C LYS A 72 -9.80 -20.32 -0.25
N ASN A 73 -10.05 -19.57 -1.32
CA ASN A 73 -9.80 -20.08 -2.69
C ASN A 73 -8.89 -19.18 -3.54
N TRP A 74 -8.80 -17.88 -3.25
CA TRP A 74 -8.10 -16.95 -4.12
C TRP A 74 -6.59 -16.91 -3.84
N LYS A 75 -5.81 -16.60 -4.89
CA LYS A 75 -4.35 -16.46 -4.82
C LYS A 75 -3.90 -15.03 -4.53
N HIS A 76 -4.80 -14.06 -4.71
CA HIS A 76 -4.54 -12.67 -4.34
C HIS A 76 -5.00 -12.40 -2.90
N PRO A 77 -4.30 -11.53 -2.15
CA PRO A 77 -4.82 -11.01 -0.89
C PRO A 77 -6.14 -10.27 -1.12
N THR A 78 -6.95 -10.12 -0.07
CA THR A 78 -8.12 -9.24 -0.18
C THR A 78 -7.67 -7.81 -0.47
N LYS A 79 -8.48 -7.04 -1.20
CA LYS A 79 -8.08 -5.71 -1.67
C LYS A 79 -7.60 -4.77 -0.55
N LYS A 80 -8.23 -4.85 0.63
CA LYS A 80 -7.76 -4.13 1.83
C LYS A 80 -6.32 -4.49 2.23
N PHE A 81 -5.97 -5.78 2.20
CA PHE A 81 -4.63 -6.23 2.56
C PHE A 81 -3.60 -6.00 1.45
N ARG A 82 -4.02 -5.96 0.18
CA ARG A 82 -3.15 -5.56 -0.94
C ARG A 82 -2.58 -4.16 -0.79
N MET A 83 -3.26 -3.27 -0.06
CA MET A 83 -2.74 -1.92 0.23
C MET A 83 -2.14 -1.81 1.62
N ASN A 84 -2.86 -2.25 2.65
CA ASN A 84 -2.38 -2.10 4.03
C ASN A 84 -1.12 -2.93 4.30
N GLY A 85 -0.94 -4.07 3.63
CA GLY A 85 0.26 -4.89 3.74
C GLY A 85 1.51 -4.14 3.26
N PRO A 86 1.62 -3.86 1.95
CA PRO A 86 2.74 -3.13 1.37
C PRO A 86 3.01 -1.77 2.03
N MET A 87 1.99 -0.93 2.22
CA MET A 87 2.17 0.40 2.81
C MET A 87 2.76 0.33 4.23
N SER A 88 2.38 -0.68 5.01
CA SER A 88 2.94 -0.85 6.36
C SER A 88 4.40 -1.33 6.37
N ASN A 89 4.86 -1.94 5.28
CA ASN A 89 6.25 -2.35 5.08
C ASN A 89 7.12 -1.20 4.55
N LEU A 90 6.57 -0.20 3.89
CA LEU A 90 7.34 0.90 3.31
C LEU A 90 7.62 2.01 4.33
N PRO A 91 8.88 2.39 4.58
CA PRO A 91 9.21 3.53 5.45
C PRO A 91 8.76 4.86 4.85
N GLU A 92 8.72 5.00 3.53
CA GLU A 92 8.32 6.22 2.83
C GLU A 92 6.87 6.58 3.14
N PHE A 93 5.96 5.60 3.10
CA PHE A 93 4.57 5.79 3.52
C PHE A 93 4.49 6.28 4.98
N SER A 94 5.27 5.64 5.87
CA SER A 94 5.29 6.01 7.28
C SER A 94 5.82 7.43 7.49
N SER A 95 6.79 7.87 6.68
CA SER A 95 7.34 9.22 6.71
C SER A 95 6.34 10.26 6.20
N ASP A 96 5.72 10.02 5.04
CA ASP A 96 4.77 10.95 4.42
C ASP A 96 3.51 11.19 5.28
N PHE A 97 3.09 10.19 6.06
CA PHE A 97 1.99 10.30 7.02
C PHE A 97 2.43 10.48 8.47
N GLN A 98 3.74 10.64 8.73
CA GLN A 98 4.30 10.84 10.07
C GLN A 98 3.83 9.77 11.09
N CYS A 99 3.74 8.51 10.65
CA CYS A 99 3.33 7.39 11.48
C CYS A 99 4.44 7.01 12.47
N LEU A 100 4.10 6.98 13.77
CA LEU A 100 5.05 6.57 14.81
C LEU A 100 5.44 5.08 14.67
N PRO A 101 6.70 4.70 14.98
CA PRO A 101 7.14 3.31 14.95
C PRO A 101 6.29 2.41 15.86
N GLY A 102 5.84 1.27 15.32
CA GLY A 102 4.99 0.32 16.02
C GLY A 102 3.49 0.57 15.89
N MET A 103 3.06 1.65 15.24
CA MET A 103 1.66 1.83 14.85
C MET A 103 1.23 0.77 13.82
N PRO A 104 -0.08 0.48 13.66
CA PRO A 104 -0.56 -0.56 12.74
C PRO A 104 -0.04 -0.43 11.30
N MET A 105 0.15 0.80 10.82
CA MET A 105 0.64 1.11 9.47
C MET A 105 2.14 1.47 9.43
N SER A 106 2.87 1.30 10.54
CA SER A 106 4.31 1.50 10.65
C SER A 106 4.89 0.38 11.52
N ARG A 107 5.05 -0.80 10.92
CA ARG A 107 5.51 -2.00 11.64
C ARG A 107 6.95 -1.82 12.10
N LYS A 108 7.28 -2.40 13.27
CA LYS A 108 8.66 -2.45 13.78
C LYS A 108 9.56 -3.28 12.86
N THR A 109 9.08 -4.45 12.44
CA THR A 109 9.73 -5.31 11.46
C THR A 109 9.04 -5.14 10.13
N LYS A 110 9.75 -4.61 9.14
CA LYS A 110 9.29 -4.40 7.77
C LYS A 110 9.83 -5.54 6.91
N CYS A 111 8.99 -6.10 6.04
CA CYS A 111 9.42 -7.12 5.09
C CYS A 111 9.87 -6.45 3.79
N GLU A 112 11.03 -6.83 3.27
CA GLU A 112 11.59 -6.34 2.01
C GLU A 112 12.26 -7.51 1.29
N VAL A 113 12.05 -7.59 -0.03
CA VAL A 113 12.61 -8.66 -0.89
C VAL A 113 13.36 -8.06 -2.06
N TRP A 114 12.76 -7.05 -2.69
CA TRP A 114 13.31 -6.26 -3.80
C TRP A 114 13.43 -4.79 -3.37
#